data_AF-A0A0F9ECX1-F1
#
_entry.id   AF-A0A0F9ECX1-F1
#
_cell.length_a   1.000
_cell.length_b   1.000
_cell.length_c   1.000
_cell.angle_alpha   90.00
_cell.angle_beta   90.00
_cell.angle_gamma   90.00
#
_symmetry.space_group_name_H-M   'P 1'
#
loop_
_entity.id
_entity.type
_entity.pdbx_description
1 polymer ?
#
loop_
_entity_poly.entity_id
_entity_poly.type
_entity_poly.pdbx_seq_one_letter_code
_entity_poly.pdbx_strand_id
1 'polypeptide(L)'
;MPPIIAAADPPTILALVARLRAAEEALDAEQQRGSSASQSWMVAVEKALDLTTAITDKLNGELFDLTGGAVKKATQRDKLLKWFNANGLEAITDLKKETIAEWTLKDKHGEYIFKNHMPADTLRAMVIRSQLAKASTRKLEKMRDCVGRDGRVRGLLQYHGAGTGRWAGRLVQPQNFPRATITNKENAKGKKYLDMEFLIEQIMNDDLGGYDKPMEAVASSLRGMFISDPGKVFHVCDFSAIEARVTFWVANCQTGLDVFAKSDAGLSEDIYCVTASDLVGFEVKKAEHSHERQLGKITVLGCGYQMGAPKLQYQAEKDYGVVLEDHEAEGMVNL
;
A
#
# COMPACT_ATOMS: atom_id res chain seq x y z
N MET A 1 39.93 16.58 -6.22
CA MET A 1 39.03 15.40 -6.29
C MET A 1 39.37 14.50 -5.13
N PRO A 2 38.50 14.36 -4.11
CA PRO A 2 38.63 13.28 -3.14
C PRO A 2 38.47 11.94 -3.89
N PRO A 3 39.12 10.87 -3.45
CA PRO A 3 39.08 9.60 -4.16
C PRO A 3 37.65 9.07 -4.18
N ILE A 4 37.19 8.74 -5.39
CA ILE A 4 36.03 7.88 -5.63
C ILE A 4 36.24 6.63 -4.78
N ILE A 5 35.33 6.40 -3.84
CA ILE A 5 35.13 5.19 -3.02
C ILE A 5 36.35 4.27 -3.02
N ALA A 6 37.13 4.26 -1.94
CA ALA A 6 38.09 3.18 -1.72
C ALA A 6 37.29 1.86 -1.82
N ALA A 7 37.48 1.14 -2.93
CA ALA A 7 36.86 -0.15 -3.13
C ALA A 7 37.20 -0.99 -1.89
N ALA A 8 36.18 -1.54 -1.23
CA ALA A 8 36.40 -2.51 -0.16
C ALA A 8 37.42 -3.53 -0.66
N ASP A 9 38.40 -3.89 0.16
CA ASP A 9 39.45 -4.79 -0.29
C ASP A 9 38.85 -6.12 -0.79
N PRO A 10 39.48 -6.81 -1.76
CA PRO A 10 38.94 -8.04 -2.32
C PRO A 10 38.54 -9.09 -1.25
N PRO A 11 39.29 -9.27 -0.14
CA PRO A 11 38.87 -10.12 0.99
C PRO A 11 37.53 -9.72 1.61
N THR A 12 37.27 -8.43 1.81
CA THR A 12 36.00 -7.91 2.36
C THR A 12 34.85 -8.16 1.40
N ILE A 13 35.07 -7.98 0.08
CA ILE A 13 34.06 -8.28 -0.94
C ILE A 13 33.74 -9.77 -0.98
N LEU A 14 34.74 -10.65 -0.94
CA LEU A 14 34.53 -12.11 -0.91
C LEU A 14 33.77 -12.56 0.35
N ALA A 15 34.11 -11.98 1.51
CA ALA A 15 33.41 -12.27 2.76
C ALA A 15 31.94 -11.82 2.72
N LEU A 16 31.66 -10.65 2.09
CA LEU A 16 30.31 -10.16 1.88
C LEU A 16 29.53 -11.06 0.92
N VAL A 17 30.12 -11.47 -0.20
CA VAL A 17 29.52 -12.38 -1.18
C VAL A 17 29.19 -13.74 -0.55
N ALA A 18 30.08 -14.29 0.28
CA ALA A 18 29.84 -15.54 0.99
C ALA A 18 28.64 -15.43 1.96
N ARG A 19 28.53 -14.31 2.69
CA ARG A 19 27.37 -14.05 3.57
C ARG A 19 26.07 -13.89 2.79
N LEU A 20 26.12 -13.21 1.63
CA LEU A 20 24.96 -13.05 0.75
C LEU A 20 24.47 -14.39 0.22
N ARG A 21 25.38 -15.27 -0.24
CA ARG A 21 25.01 -16.63 -0.69
C ARG A 21 24.35 -17.46 0.41
N ALA A 22 24.91 -17.45 1.62
CA ALA A 22 24.32 -18.15 2.75
C ALA A 22 22.91 -17.62 3.10
N ALA A 23 22.69 -16.30 2.97
CA ALA A 23 21.38 -15.69 3.16
C ALA A 23 20.40 -16.06 2.04
N GLU A 24 20.85 -16.16 0.79
CA GLU A 24 20.06 -16.63 -0.35
C GLU A 24 19.63 -18.08 -0.16
N GLU A 25 20.56 -18.98 0.20
CA GLU A 25 20.26 -20.40 0.48
C GLU A 25 19.28 -20.56 1.63
N ALA A 26 19.42 -19.78 2.70
CA ALA A 26 18.49 -19.80 3.83
C ALA A 26 17.08 -19.33 3.42
N LEU A 27 17.00 -18.33 2.54
CA LEU A 27 15.73 -17.80 2.05
C LEU A 27 15.04 -18.78 1.09
N ASP A 28 15.79 -19.47 0.24
CA ASP A 28 15.28 -20.55 -0.61
C ASP A 28 14.77 -21.72 0.23
N ALA A 29 15.50 -22.10 1.29
CA ALA A 29 15.05 -23.11 2.24
C ALA A 29 13.75 -22.69 2.96
N GLU A 30 13.58 -21.40 3.31
CA GLU A 30 12.33 -20.88 3.87
C GLU A 30 11.18 -20.94 2.86
N GLN A 31 11.43 -20.62 1.59
CA GLN A 31 10.42 -20.71 0.53
C GLN A 31 9.98 -22.14 0.25
N GLN A 32 10.90 -23.10 0.36
CA GLN A 32 10.59 -24.52 0.32
C GLN A 32 9.82 -24.97 1.56
N ARG A 33 10.10 -24.39 2.74
CA ARG A 33 9.32 -24.65 3.95
C ARG A 33 7.87 -24.20 3.78
N GLY A 34 7.66 -23.03 3.16
CA GLY A 34 6.34 -22.47 2.87
C GLY A 34 5.68 -21.82 4.09
N SER A 35 4.77 -20.90 3.83
CA SER A 35 3.99 -20.22 4.87
C SER A 35 2.65 -20.94 5.14
N SER A 36 2.21 -20.90 6.40
CA SER A 36 0.95 -21.40 7.01
C SER A 36 0.77 -22.92 7.15
N ALA A 37 0.72 -23.48 8.37
CA ALA A 37 0.47 -24.91 8.60
C ALA A 37 -0.59 -25.16 9.67
N SER A 38 -1.81 -24.67 9.43
CA SER A 38 -2.96 -25.08 10.22
C SER A 38 -4.19 -25.29 9.33
N GLN A 39 -5.15 -26.07 9.80
CA GLN A 39 -6.44 -26.21 9.14
C GLN A 39 -7.31 -24.95 9.29
N SER A 40 -7.06 -24.14 10.32
CA SER A 40 -7.88 -22.98 10.68
C SER A 40 -7.76 -21.80 9.71
N TRP A 41 -6.58 -21.56 9.13
CA TRP A 41 -6.43 -20.43 8.18
C TRP A 41 -7.14 -20.69 6.84
N MET A 42 -7.18 -21.95 6.39
CA MET A 42 -7.93 -22.30 5.18
C MET A 42 -9.42 -22.08 5.36
N VAL A 43 -9.97 -22.38 6.54
CA VAL A 43 -11.36 -22.06 6.86
C VAL A 43 -11.60 -20.54 6.80
N ALA A 44 -10.67 -19.73 7.29
CA ALA A 44 -10.77 -18.27 7.20
C ALA A 44 -10.73 -17.76 5.75
N VAL A 45 -9.92 -18.38 4.88
CA VAL A 45 -9.88 -18.06 3.46
C VAL A 45 -11.21 -18.40 2.77
N GLU A 46 -11.76 -19.60 3.01
CA GLU A 46 -13.05 -20.00 2.43
C GLU A 46 -14.18 -19.11 2.95
N LYS A 47 -14.23 -18.81 4.25
CA LYS A 47 -15.19 -17.86 4.83
C LYS A 47 -15.08 -16.47 4.21
N ALA A 48 -13.85 -15.98 3.98
CA ALA A 48 -13.65 -14.71 3.30
C ALA A 48 -14.13 -14.74 1.83
N LEU A 49 -14.01 -15.88 1.14
CA LEU A 49 -14.54 -16.06 -0.22
C LEU A 49 -16.07 -16.10 -0.24
N ASP A 50 -16.70 -16.79 0.70
CA ASP A 50 -18.16 -16.86 0.86
C ASP A 50 -18.73 -15.47 1.13
N LEU A 51 -18.15 -14.74 2.10
CA LEU A 51 -18.52 -13.36 2.40
C LEU A 51 -18.34 -12.45 1.20
N THR A 52 -17.23 -12.58 0.47
CA THR A 52 -16.97 -11.81 -0.74
C THR A 52 -18.05 -12.04 -1.79
N THR A 53 -18.49 -13.29 -1.97
CA THR A 53 -19.56 -13.65 -2.90
C THR A 53 -20.89 -13.03 -2.47
N ALA A 54 -21.27 -13.21 -1.20
CA ALA A 54 -22.51 -12.65 -0.66
C ALA A 54 -22.56 -11.11 -0.74
N ILE A 55 -21.45 -10.43 -0.40
CA ILE A 55 -21.32 -8.98 -0.51
C ILE A 55 -21.41 -8.55 -1.99
N THR A 56 -20.76 -9.30 -2.89
CA THR A 56 -20.78 -9.01 -4.33
C THR A 56 -22.19 -9.09 -4.89
N ASP A 57 -22.95 -10.12 -4.54
CA ASP A 57 -24.33 -10.28 -5.00
C ASP A 57 -25.23 -9.19 -4.45
N LYS A 58 -25.12 -8.88 -3.15
CA LYS A 58 -25.86 -7.78 -2.52
C LYS A 58 -25.58 -6.43 -3.19
N LEU A 59 -24.31 -6.09 -3.39
CA LEU A 59 -23.91 -4.80 -3.98
C LEU A 59 -24.27 -4.71 -5.47
N ASN A 60 -24.24 -5.83 -6.21
CA ASN A 60 -24.71 -5.84 -7.61
C ASN A 60 -26.24 -5.71 -7.69
N GLY A 61 -26.99 -6.30 -6.76
CA GLY A 61 -28.44 -6.09 -6.65
C GLY A 61 -28.77 -4.63 -6.39
N GLU A 62 -28.11 -4.02 -5.40
CA GLU A 62 -28.27 -2.59 -5.10
C GLU A 62 -27.90 -1.70 -6.31
N LEU A 63 -26.80 -2.01 -7.00
CA LEU A 63 -26.40 -1.28 -8.22
C LEU A 63 -27.44 -1.43 -9.34
N PHE A 64 -28.04 -2.62 -9.49
CA PHE A 64 -29.09 -2.84 -10.46
C PHE A 64 -30.30 -1.95 -10.19
N ASP A 65 -30.73 -1.88 -8.93
CA ASP A 65 -31.86 -1.05 -8.51
C ASP A 65 -31.56 0.45 -8.69
N LEU A 66 -30.40 0.92 -8.21
CA LEU A 66 -29.95 2.32 -8.33
C LEU A 66 -29.86 2.79 -9.78
N THR A 67 -29.50 1.90 -10.70
CA THR A 67 -29.33 2.24 -12.11
C THR A 67 -30.58 2.02 -12.95
N GLY A 68 -31.73 1.70 -12.33
CA GLY A 68 -32.96 1.37 -13.05
C GLY A 68 -32.79 0.18 -14.00
N GLY A 69 -31.90 -0.75 -13.65
CA GLY A 69 -31.55 -1.93 -14.44
C GLY A 69 -30.55 -1.71 -15.57
N ALA A 70 -30.02 -0.49 -15.75
CA ALA A 70 -29.05 -0.18 -16.79
C ALA A 70 -27.72 -0.95 -16.58
N VAL A 71 -27.32 -1.15 -15.32
CA VAL A 71 -26.08 -1.85 -14.94
C VAL A 71 -26.43 -3.03 -14.03
N LYS A 72 -26.15 -4.26 -14.48
CA LYS A 72 -26.41 -5.48 -13.68
C LYS A 72 -25.24 -5.86 -12.78
N LYS A 73 -24.01 -5.59 -13.23
CA LYS A 73 -22.79 -5.95 -12.51
C LYS A 73 -21.79 -4.82 -12.57
N ALA A 74 -21.08 -4.58 -11.47
CA ALA A 74 -20.02 -3.58 -11.41
C ALA A 74 -18.84 -3.85 -12.38
N THR A 75 -18.73 -5.06 -12.90
CA THR A 75 -17.74 -5.42 -13.94
C THR A 75 -18.10 -4.87 -15.32
N GLN A 76 -19.34 -4.41 -15.55
CA GLN A 76 -19.79 -3.84 -16.82
C GLN A 76 -19.32 -2.38 -16.98
N ARG A 77 -18.00 -2.19 -17.08
CA ARG A 77 -17.34 -0.87 -17.14
C ARG A 77 -18.04 0.10 -18.09
N ASP A 78 -18.29 -0.30 -19.33
CA ASP A 78 -18.78 0.64 -20.35
C ASP A 78 -20.24 1.04 -20.10
N LYS A 79 -21.05 0.13 -19.53
CA LYS A 79 -22.41 0.47 -19.08
C LYS A 79 -22.39 1.44 -17.90
N LEU A 80 -21.48 1.23 -16.95
CA LEU A 80 -21.26 2.17 -15.84
C LEU A 80 -20.83 3.54 -16.35
N LEU A 81 -19.85 3.62 -17.25
CA LEU A 81 -19.43 4.89 -17.83
C LEU A 81 -20.58 5.60 -18.53
N LYS A 82 -21.35 4.88 -19.35
CA LYS A 82 -22.53 5.45 -20.01
C LYS A 82 -23.56 5.96 -18.99
N TRP A 83 -23.82 5.20 -17.92
CA TRP A 83 -24.76 5.60 -16.89
C TRP A 83 -24.25 6.80 -16.08
N PHE A 84 -22.98 6.81 -15.68
CA PHE A 84 -22.35 7.92 -14.97
C PHE A 84 -22.38 9.22 -15.79
N ASN A 85 -22.05 9.16 -17.08
CA ASN A 85 -22.13 10.30 -17.99
C ASN A 85 -23.56 10.87 -18.10
N ALA A 86 -24.57 10.01 -18.03
CA ALA A 86 -25.97 10.42 -18.04
C ALA A 86 -26.49 10.91 -16.67
N ASN A 87 -25.74 10.70 -15.59
CA ASN A 87 -26.18 10.95 -14.20
C ASN A 87 -25.18 11.84 -13.42
N GLY A 88 -24.70 12.91 -14.06
CA GLY A 88 -23.95 14.00 -13.43
C GLY A 88 -22.42 13.95 -13.59
N LEU A 89 -21.84 12.82 -14.02
CA LEU A 89 -20.40 12.72 -14.30
C LEU A 89 -20.12 12.92 -15.80
N GLU A 90 -20.49 14.09 -16.32
CA GLU A 90 -20.36 14.41 -17.74
C GLU A 90 -18.91 14.31 -18.22
N ALA A 91 -18.69 13.70 -19.37
CA ALA A 91 -17.39 13.48 -19.99
C ALA A 91 -16.41 12.61 -19.18
N ILE A 92 -16.87 11.81 -18.21
CA ILE A 92 -15.98 10.82 -17.56
C ILE A 92 -15.55 9.74 -18.57
N THR A 93 -14.24 9.58 -18.75
CA THR A 93 -13.64 8.72 -19.79
C THR A 93 -13.22 7.34 -19.27
N ASP A 94 -12.86 7.24 -17.99
CA ASP A 94 -12.56 5.99 -17.33
C ASP A 94 -12.89 6.02 -15.83
N LEU A 95 -12.77 4.86 -15.18
CA LEU A 95 -13.06 4.68 -13.75
C LEU A 95 -11.77 4.49 -12.96
N LYS A 96 -10.64 5.02 -13.44
CA LYS A 96 -9.39 4.98 -12.69
C LYS A 96 -9.49 5.90 -11.48
N LYS A 97 -8.65 5.63 -10.49
CA LYS A 97 -8.64 6.38 -9.23
C LYS A 97 -8.37 7.87 -9.48
N GLU A 98 -7.49 8.18 -10.42
CA GLU A 98 -7.08 9.53 -10.78
C GLU A 98 -8.26 10.31 -11.35
N THR A 99 -8.94 9.74 -12.35
CA THR A 99 -10.12 10.34 -12.96
C THR A 99 -11.23 10.56 -11.93
N ILE A 100 -11.49 9.58 -11.06
CA ILE A 100 -12.52 9.73 -10.01
C ILE A 100 -12.17 10.83 -8.99
N ALA A 101 -10.89 11.04 -8.70
CA ALA A 101 -10.43 12.08 -7.78
C ALA A 101 -10.67 13.51 -8.33
N GLU A 102 -10.84 13.67 -9.64
CA GLU A 102 -11.20 14.96 -10.24
C GLU A 102 -12.63 15.38 -9.85
N TRP A 103 -13.51 14.41 -9.60
CA TRP A 103 -14.93 14.64 -9.32
C TRP A 103 -15.26 14.62 -7.82
N THR A 104 -14.37 14.07 -6.99
CA THR A 104 -14.60 13.88 -5.56
C THR A 104 -13.65 14.69 -4.70
N LEU A 105 -14.10 15.06 -3.51
CA LEU A 105 -13.26 15.52 -2.41
C LEU A 105 -13.59 14.74 -1.14
N LYS A 106 -12.76 14.88 -0.12
CA LYS A 106 -13.09 14.39 1.23
C LYS A 106 -13.65 15.52 2.06
N ASP A 107 -14.73 15.25 2.78
CA ASP A 107 -15.25 16.18 3.76
C ASP A 107 -14.37 16.23 5.02
N LYS A 108 -14.76 17.07 5.99
CA LYS A 108 -14.06 17.22 7.28
C LYS A 108 -13.99 15.93 8.12
N HIS A 109 -14.77 14.91 7.78
CA HIS A 109 -14.80 13.60 8.41
C HIS A 109 -14.04 12.54 7.60
N GLY A 110 -13.51 12.90 6.43
CA GLY A 110 -12.77 12.01 5.55
C GLY A 110 -13.65 11.23 4.57
N GLU A 111 -14.96 11.51 4.53
CA GLU A 111 -15.92 10.86 3.63
C GLU A 111 -15.89 11.49 2.24
N TYR A 112 -16.01 10.65 1.21
CA TYR A 112 -16.00 11.14 -0.17
C TYR A 112 -17.33 11.80 -0.52
N ILE A 113 -17.27 13.07 -0.91
CA ILE A 113 -18.37 13.83 -1.50
C ILE A 113 -17.97 14.29 -2.90
N PHE A 114 -18.94 14.70 -3.71
CA PHE A 114 -18.65 15.27 -5.01
C PHE A 114 -18.30 16.76 -4.91
N LYS A 115 -17.40 17.24 -5.78
CA LYS A 115 -17.02 18.66 -5.86
C LYS A 115 -18.20 19.55 -6.23
N ASN A 116 -19.15 19.00 -6.98
CA ASN A 116 -20.39 19.66 -7.36
C ASN A 116 -21.59 18.91 -6.77
N HIS A 117 -22.72 19.61 -6.63
CA HIS A 117 -23.97 18.96 -6.23
C HIS A 117 -24.35 17.91 -7.27
N MET A 118 -24.36 16.65 -6.85
CA MET A 118 -24.63 15.50 -7.71
C MET A 118 -25.61 14.54 -7.04
N PRO A 119 -26.33 13.71 -7.82
CA PRO A 119 -27.27 12.74 -7.27
C PRO A 119 -26.59 11.79 -6.29
N ALA A 120 -27.22 11.55 -5.14
CA ALA A 120 -26.73 10.61 -4.12
C ALA A 120 -26.53 9.20 -4.70
N ASP A 121 -27.41 8.80 -5.64
CA ASP A 121 -27.34 7.50 -6.33
C ASP A 121 -26.05 7.34 -7.12
N THR A 122 -25.57 8.41 -7.77
CA THR A 122 -24.31 8.42 -8.50
C THR A 122 -23.12 8.19 -7.57
N LEU A 123 -23.14 8.80 -6.37
CA LEU A 123 -22.10 8.59 -5.36
C LEU A 123 -22.10 7.14 -4.90
N ARG A 124 -23.29 6.62 -4.60
CA ARG A 124 -23.46 5.26 -4.10
C ARG A 124 -23.04 4.21 -5.13
N ALA A 125 -23.45 4.37 -6.39
CA ALA A 125 -23.02 3.50 -7.49
C ALA A 125 -21.48 3.50 -7.65
N MET A 126 -20.84 4.66 -7.47
CA MET A 126 -19.38 4.76 -7.52
C MET A 126 -18.69 4.08 -6.33
N VAL A 127 -19.24 4.22 -5.12
CA VAL A 127 -18.76 3.49 -3.92
C VAL A 127 -18.90 1.97 -4.13
N ILE A 128 -20.04 1.50 -4.63
CA ILE A 128 -20.25 0.09 -4.98
C ILE A 128 -19.18 -0.39 -5.97
N ARG A 129 -18.98 0.36 -7.05
CA ARG A 129 -17.98 0.01 -8.06
C ARG A 129 -16.57 -0.06 -7.48
N SER A 130 -16.22 0.84 -6.57
CA SER A 130 -14.92 0.84 -5.90
C SER A 130 -14.73 -0.40 -5.02
N GLN A 131 -15.76 -0.79 -4.26
CA GLN A 131 -15.74 -2.00 -3.43
C GLN A 131 -15.58 -3.28 -4.26
N LEU A 132 -16.30 -3.38 -5.38
CA LEU A 132 -16.25 -4.55 -6.27
C LEU A 132 -15.05 -4.53 -7.23
N ALA A 133 -14.25 -3.46 -7.24
CA ALA A 133 -13.02 -3.36 -8.03
C ALA A 133 -11.84 -4.17 -7.48
N LYS A 134 -11.92 -4.57 -6.20
CA LYS A 134 -10.74 -4.98 -5.44
C LYS A 134 -10.19 -6.31 -5.95
N ALA A 135 -8.87 -6.40 -6.02
CA ALA A 135 -8.17 -7.62 -6.41
C ALA A 135 -8.07 -8.67 -5.27
N SER A 136 -8.61 -8.36 -4.07
CA SER A 136 -8.53 -9.23 -2.89
C SER A 136 -9.18 -10.59 -3.11
N THR A 137 -10.31 -10.66 -3.83
CA THR A 137 -11.00 -11.91 -4.17
C THR A 137 -10.06 -12.87 -4.90
N ARG A 138 -9.39 -12.39 -5.96
CA ARG A 138 -8.43 -13.20 -6.73
C ARG A 138 -7.24 -13.67 -5.89
N LYS A 139 -6.83 -12.90 -4.89
CA LYS A 139 -5.75 -13.30 -3.97
C LYS A 139 -6.21 -14.43 -3.05
N LEU A 140 -7.43 -14.38 -2.53
CA LEU A 140 -8.03 -15.44 -1.72
C LEU A 140 -8.26 -16.73 -2.52
N GLU A 141 -8.81 -16.62 -3.73
CA GLU A 141 -8.93 -17.75 -4.66
C GLU A 141 -7.55 -18.39 -4.90
N LYS A 142 -6.53 -17.55 -5.13
CA LYS A 142 -5.18 -18.05 -5.35
C LYS A 142 -4.56 -18.71 -4.11
N MET A 143 -4.86 -18.22 -2.90
CA MET A 143 -4.44 -18.87 -1.65
C MET A 143 -5.03 -20.27 -1.54
N ARG A 144 -6.34 -20.41 -1.80
CA ARG A 144 -7.02 -21.70 -1.83
C ARG A 144 -6.42 -22.64 -2.87
N ASP A 145 -6.21 -22.13 -4.09
CA ASP A 145 -5.80 -22.96 -5.22
C ASP A 145 -4.33 -23.40 -5.15
N CYS A 146 -3.46 -22.69 -4.41
CA CYS A 146 -2.04 -22.99 -4.32
C CYS A 146 -1.60 -23.63 -3.00
N VAL A 147 -2.54 -24.01 -2.14
CA VAL A 147 -2.23 -24.71 -0.89
C VAL A 147 -1.72 -26.12 -1.17
N GLY A 148 -0.61 -26.49 -0.53
CA GLY A 148 -0.07 -27.84 -0.54
C GLY A 148 -0.90 -28.78 0.33
N ARG A 149 -0.67 -30.09 0.18
CA ARG A 149 -1.35 -31.14 0.98
C ARG A 149 -1.13 -30.99 2.48
N ASP A 150 -0.06 -30.34 2.88
CA ASP A 150 0.30 -30.06 4.27
C ASP A 150 -0.25 -28.71 4.79
N GLY A 151 -1.17 -28.10 4.03
CA GLY A 151 -1.82 -26.85 4.41
C GLY A 151 -0.96 -25.60 4.20
N ARG A 152 0.23 -25.72 3.56
CA ARG A 152 1.19 -24.64 3.33
C ARG A 152 1.20 -24.14 1.89
N VAL A 153 1.38 -22.84 1.72
CA VAL A 153 1.65 -22.22 0.41
C VAL A 153 3.14 -21.99 0.21
N ARG A 154 3.64 -22.27 -1.00
CA ARG A 154 5.07 -22.24 -1.36
C ARG A 154 5.28 -21.53 -2.69
N GLY A 155 6.53 -21.14 -2.97
CA GLY A 155 6.87 -20.52 -4.25
C GLY A 155 6.18 -19.17 -4.46
N LEU A 156 5.96 -18.42 -3.38
CA LEU A 156 5.28 -17.12 -3.40
C LEU A 156 6.15 -15.98 -3.95
N LEU A 157 7.45 -16.20 -4.05
CA LEU A 157 8.43 -15.24 -4.53
C LEU A 157 9.32 -15.94 -5.57
N GLN A 158 9.77 -15.16 -6.55
CA GLN A 158 10.78 -15.56 -7.51
C GLN A 158 12.01 -14.67 -7.33
N TYR A 159 13.16 -15.30 -7.11
CA TYR A 159 14.45 -14.62 -7.11
C TYR A 159 14.73 -13.95 -8.46
N HIS A 160 15.31 -12.75 -8.43
CA HIS A 160 15.71 -11.99 -9.62
C HIS A 160 14.60 -11.86 -10.69
N GLY A 161 13.35 -11.73 -10.27
CA GLY A 161 12.21 -11.65 -11.18
C GLY A 161 12.04 -10.30 -11.88
N ALA A 162 12.78 -9.27 -11.46
CA ALA A 162 12.78 -7.93 -12.08
C ALA A 162 14.15 -7.60 -12.69
N GLY A 163 14.18 -6.69 -13.66
CA GLY A 163 15.43 -6.24 -14.30
C GLY A 163 16.44 -5.58 -13.35
N THR A 164 15.96 -5.06 -12.21
CA THR A 164 16.79 -4.50 -11.14
C THR A 164 17.35 -5.56 -10.17
N GLY A 165 17.10 -6.84 -10.42
CA GLY A 165 17.46 -7.94 -9.53
C GLY A 165 16.52 -8.14 -8.34
N ARG A 166 15.49 -7.29 -8.18
CA ARG A 166 14.48 -7.46 -7.12
C ARG A 166 13.71 -8.76 -7.25
N TRP A 167 13.33 -9.33 -6.11
CA TRP A 167 12.40 -10.45 -6.01
C TRP A 167 11.03 -10.05 -6.56
N ALA A 168 10.39 -10.94 -7.32
CA ALA A 168 9.05 -10.72 -7.85
C ALA A 168 8.03 -11.66 -7.20
N GLY A 169 6.84 -11.15 -6.88
CA GLY A 169 5.75 -11.96 -6.35
C GLY A 169 5.25 -13.00 -7.35
N ARG A 170 4.90 -14.19 -6.86
CA ARG A 170 4.24 -15.28 -7.61
C ARG A 170 3.01 -15.75 -6.84
N LEU A 171 2.12 -16.46 -7.55
CA LEU A 171 0.88 -17.00 -7.00
C LEU A 171 0.05 -15.90 -6.31
N VAL A 172 -0.02 -15.93 -4.98
CA VAL A 172 -0.77 -14.98 -4.15
C VAL A 172 -0.18 -13.56 -4.20
N GLN A 173 1.12 -13.45 -4.50
CA GLN A 173 1.90 -12.20 -4.58
C GLN A 173 1.78 -11.35 -3.29
N PRO A 174 2.35 -11.82 -2.16
CA PRO A 174 2.23 -11.14 -0.86
C PRO A 174 2.87 -9.74 -0.84
N GLN A 175 3.89 -9.51 -1.67
CA GLN A 175 4.51 -8.19 -1.86
C GLN A 175 3.52 -7.11 -2.30
N ASN A 176 2.47 -7.52 -3.03
CA ASN A 176 1.44 -6.63 -3.57
C ASN A 176 0.11 -6.75 -2.79
N PHE A 177 0.18 -7.01 -1.48
CA PHE A 177 -1.01 -6.89 -0.63
C PHE A 177 -1.33 -5.43 -0.34
N PRO A 178 -2.60 -5.02 -0.50
CA PRO A 178 -3.02 -3.68 -0.15
C PRO A 178 -2.67 -3.42 1.31
N ARG A 179 -2.23 -2.20 1.63
CA ARG A 179 -2.14 -1.77 3.03
C ARG A 179 -3.56 -1.75 3.60
N ALA A 180 -3.71 -2.20 4.84
CA ALA A 180 -4.99 -2.11 5.52
C ALA A 180 -5.41 -0.64 5.68
N THR A 181 -6.67 -0.34 5.38
CA THR A 181 -7.25 1.01 5.46
C THR A 181 -8.31 1.14 6.54
N ILE A 182 -8.68 0.04 7.19
CA ILE A 182 -9.70 -0.01 8.24
C ILE A 182 -9.06 -0.07 9.63
N THR A 183 -9.85 0.29 10.64
CA THR A 183 -9.56 0.12 12.07
C THR A 183 -10.78 -0.50 12.74
N ASN A 184 -10.59 -1.32 13.77
CA ASN A 184 -11.68 -2.04 14.44
C ASN A 184 -11.58 -2.04 15.98
N LYS A 185 -10.49 -1.50 16.54
CA LYS A 185 -10.33 -1.28 17.98
C LYS A 185 -9.79 0.11 18.25
N GLU A 186 -9.97 0.55 19.48
CA GLU A 186 -9.50 1.84 19.98
C GLU A 186 -8.78 1.60 21.31
N ASN A 187 -7.61 2.20 21.48
CA ASN A 187 -6.88 2.09 22.74
C ASN A 187 -7.42 3.10 23.78
N ALA A 188 -6.95 3.00 25.03
CA ALA A 188 -7.37 3.89 26.12
C ALA A 188 -7.14 5.40 25.86
N LYS A 189 -6.33 5.76 24.85
CA LYS A 189 -6.05 7.15 24.46
C LYS A 189 -6.88 7.61 23.25
N GLY A 190 -7.88 6.83 22.83
CA GLY A 190 -8.72 7.16 21.68
C GLY A 190 -8.08 6.88 20.32
N LYS A 191 -6.89 6.24 20.27
CA LYS A 191 -6.22 5.94 19.00
C LYS A 191 -6.81 4.66 18.43
N LYS A 192 -7.46 4.80 17.26
CA LYS A 192 -7.96 3.68 16.48
C LYS A 192 -6.83 2.86 15.86
N TYR A 193 -6.96 1.55 15.86
CA TYR A 193 -6.02 0.61 15.26
C TYR A 193 -6.76 -0.62 14.70
N LEU A 194 -6.03 -1.39 13.88
CA LEU A 194 -6.53 -2.65 13.35
C LEU A 194 -5.98 -3.80 14.19
N ASP A 195 -6.87 -4.49 14.88
CA ASP A 195 -6.63 -5.79 15.47
C ASP A 195 -6.91 -6.87 14.42
N MET A 196 -5.85 -7.51 13.94
CA MET A 196 -5.94 -8.49 12.85
C MET A 196 -6.61 -9.79 13.31
N GLU A 197 -6.37 -10.24 14.54
CA GLU A 197 -6.98 -11.46 15.09
C GLU A 197 -8.48 -11.27 15.21
N PHE A 198 -8.92 -10.13 15.75
CA PHE A 198 -10.34 -9.79 15.84
C PHE A 198 -11.00 -9.70 14.46
N LEU A 199 -10.31 -9.14 13.44
CA LEU A 199 -10.85 -9.11 12.08
C LEU A 199 -11.03 -10.52 11.50
N ILE A 200 -10.06 -11.42 11.74
CA ILE A 200 -10.18 -12.82 11.30
C ILE A 200 -11.33 -13.52 12.02
N GLU A 201 -11.51 -13.29 13.31
CA GLU A 201 -12.66 -13.80 14.07
C GLU A 201 -14.00 -13.31 13.48
N GLN A 202 -14.10 -12.02 13.16
CA GLN A 202 -15.27 -11.44 12.50
C GLN A 202 -15.56 -12.11 11.15
N ILE A 203 -14.52 -12.36 10.34
CA ILE A 203 -14.66 -13.09 9.06
C ILE A 203 -15.15 -14.52 9.30
N MET A 204 -14.60 -15.21 10.29
CA MET A 204 -14.97 -16.59 10.61
C MET A 204 -16.43 -16.72 11.06
N ASN A 205 -16.94 -15.68 11.71
CA ASN A 205 -18.30 -15.60 12.26
C ASN A 205 -19.31 -14.89 11.32
N ASP A 206 -18.91 -14.59 10.08
CA ASP A 206 -19.73 -13.87 9.10
C ASP A 206 -20.20 -12.47 9.57
N ASP A 207 -19.44 -11.83 10.47
CA ASP A 207 -19.78 -10.56 11.14
C ASP A 207 -18.96 -9.38 10.60
N LEU A 208 -19.25 -8.97 9.36
CA LEU A 208 -18.71 -7.75 8.75
C LEU A 208 -19.72 -6.60 8.71
N GLY A 209 -20.85 -6.72 9.40
CA GLY A 209 -21.94 -5.73 9.37
C GLY A 209 -21.56 -4.37 9.95
N GLY A 210 -20.57 -4.33 10.85
CA GLY A 210 -20.07 -3.09 11.46
C GLY A 210 -19.15 -2.24 10.58
N TYR A 211 -18.86 -2.67 9.34
CA TYR A 211 -18.00 -1.92 8.42
C TYR A 211 -18.82 -1.26 7.31
N ASP A 212 -18.63 0.05 7.10
CA ASP A 212 -19.29 0.79 6.00
C ASP A 212 -18.95 0.22 4.62
N LYS A 213 -17.73 -0.31 4.49
CA LYS A 213 -17.21 -0.92 3.26
C LYS A 213 -16.66 -2.31 3.56
N PRO A 214 -17.52 -3.34 3.64
CA PRO A 214 -17.11 -4.68 4.08
C PRO A 214 -16.08 -5.34 3.14
N MET A 215 -16.06 -4.99 1.85
CA MET A 215 -14.99 -5.43 0.93
C MET A 215 -13.61 -4.90 1.32
N GLU A 216 -13.52 -3.77 2.02
CA GLU A 216 -12.24 -3.27 2.55
C GLU A 216 -11.76 -4.05 3.76
N ALA A 217 -12.69 -4.54 4.58
CA ALA A 217 -12.38 -5.42 5.69
C ALA A 217 -11.76 -6.72 5.17
N VAL A 218 -12.39 -7.37 4.18
CA VAL A 218 -11.83 -8.57 3.53
C VAL A 218 -10.48 -8.27 2.86
N ALA A 219 -10.33 -7.14 2.18
CA ALA A 219 -9.05 -6.79 1.57
C ALA A 219 -7.94 -6.55 2.61
N SER A 220 -8.29 -6.03 3.79
CA SER A 220 -7.36 -5.75 4.87
C SER A 220 -6.93 -7.01 5.62
N SER A 221 -7.72 -8.09 5.59
CA SER A 221 -7.42 -9.35 6.26
C SER A 221 -6.40 -10.22 5.51
N LEU A 222 -6.05 -9.90 4.25
CA LEU A 222 -5.16 -10.73 3.42
C LEU A 222 -3.83 -11.11 4.09
N ARG A 223 -3.23 -10.21 4.87
CA ARG A 223 -2.00 -10.51 5.63
C ARG A 223 -2.28 -11.45 6.82
N GLY A 224 -3.41 -11.28 7.49
CA GLY A 224 -3.86 -12.12 8.60
C GLY A 224 -4.22 -13.55 8.19
N MET A 225 -4.38 -13.82 6.89
CA MET A 225 -4.53 -15.19 6.38
C MET A 225 -3.25 -16.02 6.49
N PHE A 226 -2.09 -15.37 6.66
CA PHE A 226 -0.83 -16.07 6.94
C PHE A 226 -0.64 -16.13 8.45
N ILE A 227 -0.68 -17.35 8.98
CA ILE A 227 -0.45 -17.60 10.40
C ILE A 227 0.82 -18.42 10.62
N SER A 228 1.45 -18.22 11.76
CA SER A 228 2.57 -19.04 12.22
C SER A 228 2.08 -20.42 12.69
N ASP A 229 2.98 -21.39 12.77
CA ASP A 229 2.66 -22.68 13.39
C ASP A 229 2.32 -22.49 14.88
N PRO A 230 1.54 -23.40 15.49
CA PRO A 230 1.30 -23.39 16.92
C PRO A 230 2.59 -23.26 17.73
N GLY A 231 2.60 -22.34 18.70
CA GLY A 231 3.78 -22.05 19.54
C GLY A 231 4.88 -21.24 18.85
N LYS A 232 4.67 -20.77 17.61
CA LYS A 232 5.60 -19.88 16.89
C LYS A 232 4.96 -18.53 16.62
N VAL A 233 5.81 -17.54 16.32
CA VAL A 233 5.41 -16.20 15.90
C VAL A 233 6.16 -15.80 14.63
N PHE A 234 5.57 -14.92 13.83
CA PHE A 234 6.32 -14.26 12.76
C PHE A 234 7.07 -13.04 13.31
N HIS A 235 8.35 -12.95 12.97
CA HIS A 235 9.15 -11.74 13.15
C HIS A 235 9.18 -10.97 11.84
N VAL A 236 8.80 -9.70 11.89
CA VAL A 236 8.85 -8.80 10.74
C VAL A 236 10.06 -7.88 10.91
N CYS A 237 11.02 -8.01 10.01
CA CYS A 237 12.21 -7.16 9.95
C CYS A 237 12.12 -6.29 8.70
N ASP A 238 12.22 -4.97 8.87
CA ASP A 238 12.19 -4.01 7.77
C ASP A 238 13.42 -3.10 7.85
N PHE A 239 14.01 -2.76 6.70
CA PHE A 239 15.15 -1.86 6.66
C PHE A 239 14.67 -0.40 6.64
N SER A 240 14.94 0.31 7.74
CA SER A 240 14.56 1.71 7.89
C SER A 240 15.19 2.63 6.83
N ALA A 241 14.35 3.13 5.92
CA ALA A 241 14.73 4.11 4.89
C ALA A 241 15.92 3.67 4.01
N ILE A 242 16.03 2.36 3.72
CA ILE A 242 17.19 1.81 3.02
C ILE A 242 17.45 2.44 1.66
N GLU A 243 16.40 2.71 0.89
CA GLU A 243 16.54 3.32 -0.44
C GLU A 243 17.21 4.70 -0.33
N ALA A 244 16.72 5.56 0.56
CA ALA A 244 17.33 6.87 0.81
C ALA A 244 18.77 6.74 1.34
N ARG A 245 19.02 5.85 2.32
CA ARG A 245 20.37 5.62 2.87
C ARG A 245 21.37 5.22 1.78
N VAL A 246 21.00 4.27 0.93
CA VAL A 246 21.84 3.80 -0.17
C VAL A 246 22.04 4.91 -1.20
N THR A 247 20.99 5.65 -1.56
CA THR A 247 21.09 6.77 -2.49
C THR A 247 22.08 7.83 -2.00
N PHE A 248 21.94 8.31 -0.76
CA PHE A 248 22.87 9.30 -0.20
C PHE A 248 24.30 8.77 -0.04
N TRP A 249 24.45 7.47 0.29
CA TRP A 249 25.76 6.83 0.37
C TRP A 249 26.46 6.74 -0.99
N VAL A 250 25.76 6.27 -2.03
CA VAL A 250 26.30 6.19 -3.40
C VAL A 250 26.60 7.58 -3.96
N ALA A 251 25.79 8.58 -3.63
CA ALA A 251 26.00 9.98 -4.02
C ALA A 251 27.08 10.69 -3.19
N ASN A 252 27.66 10.04 -2.17
CA ASN A 252 28.60 10.64 -1.22
C ASN A 252 28.07 11.94 -0.57
N CYS A 253 26.76 11.99 -0.29
CA CYS A 253 26.09 13.14 0.30
C CYS A 253 26.23 13.11 1.83
N GLN A 254 27.31 13.72 2.33
CA GLN A 254 27.60 13.70 3.77
C GLN A 254 26.49 14.34 4.61
N THR A 255 25.86 15.43 4.15
CA THR A 255 24.77 16.09 4.88
C THR A 255 23.59 15.14 5.12
N GLY A 256 23.18 14.36 4.12
CA GLY A 256 22.10 13.37 4.28
C GLY A 256 22.50 12.21 5.19
N LEU A 257 23.75 11.75 5.11
CA LEU A 257 24.30 10.71 6.00
C LEU A 257 24.38 11.20 7.45
N ASP A 258 24.74 12.46 7.68
CA ASP A 258 24.79 13.07 9.01
C ASP A 258 23.41 13.16 9.65
N VAL A 259 22.36 13.46 8.86
CA VAL A 259 20.98 13.42 9.33
C VAL A 259 20.60 12.02 9.78
N PHE A 260 20.98 10.98 9.03
CA PHE A 260 20.77 9.60 9.48
C PHE A 260 21.53 9.28 10.76
N ALA A 261 22.81 9.65 10.86
CA ALA A 261 23.61 9.40 12.06
C ALA A 261 23.01 10.08 13.30
N LYS A 262 22.56 11.34 13.16
CA LYS A 262 21.86 12.07 14.23
C LYS A 262 20.52 11.44 14.57
N SER A 263 19.74 11.02 13.58
CA SER A 263 18.43 10.41 13.80
C SER A 263 18.55 9.04 14.48
N ASP A 264 19.51 8.22 14.08
CA ASP A 264 19.82 6.93 14.71
C ASP A 264 20.31 7.11 16.17
N ALA A 265 20.95 8.24 16.48
CA ALA A 265 21.34 8.64 17.83
C ALA A 265 20.20 9.32 18.64
N GLY A 266 19.01 9.49 18.06
CA GLY A 266 17.88 10.18 18.70
C GLY A 266 18.04 11.69 18.85
N LEU A 267 18.95 12.30 18.07
CA LEU A 267 19.29 13.73 18.12
C LEU A 267 18.59 14.55 17.02
N SER A 268 17.90 13.89 16.09
CA SER A 268 17.21 14.51 14.95
C SER A 268 15.97 13.72 14.58
N GLU A 269 14.98 14.41 14.02
CA GLU A 269 13.93 13.77 13.23
C GLU A 269 14.51 13.04 12.02
N ASP A 270 13.73 12.15 11.40
CA ASP A 270 14.19 11.38 10.25
C ASP A 270 14.37 12.27 9.00
N ILE A 271 15.16 11.78 8.04
CA ILE A 271 15.51 12.53 6.82
C ILE A 271 14.28 13.11 6.10
N TYR A 272 13.13 12.43 6.16
CA TYR A 272 11.93 12.89 5.49
C TYR A 272 11.26 14.05 6.23
N CYS A 273 11.31 14.06 7.56
CA CYS A 273 10.92 15.21 8.36
C CYS A 273 11.85 16.40 8.13
N VAL A 274 13.17 16.16 8.10
CA VAL A 274 14.16 17.23 7.86
C VAL A 274 13.92 17.85 6.49
N THR A 275 13.88 17.04 5.43
CA THR A 275 13.56 17.54 4.09
C THR A 275 12.20 18.23 4.06
N ALA A 276 11.16 17.66 4.67
CA ALA A 276 9.85 18.30 4.71
C ALA A 276 9.89 19.66 5.41
N SER A 277 10.64 19.80 6.50
CA SER A 277 10.76 21.07 7.24
C SER A 277 11.36 22.17 6.37
N ASP A 278 12.35 21.81 5.56
CA ASP A 278 12.93 22.73 4.58
C ASP A 278 11.91 23.11 3.50
N LEU A 279 11.05 22.17 3.09
CA LEU A 279 10.01 22.41 2.07
C LEU A 279 8.87 23.31 2.57
N VAL A 280 8.39 23.12 3.81
CA VAL A 280 7.19 23.83 4.31
C VAL A 280 7.52 25.06 5.17
N GLY A 281 8.80 25.27 5.50
CA GLY A 281 9.25 26.43 6.28
C GLY A 281 8.93 26.36 7.78
N PHE A 282 8.54 25.19 8.30
CA PHE A 282 8.33 24.95 9.73
C PHE A 282 8.82 23.56 10.15
N GLU A 283 9.05 23.36 11.45
CA GLU A 283 9.54 22.08 11.98
C GLU A 283 8.50 20.95 11.82
N VAL A 284 8.80 19.97 10.97
CA VAL A 284 7.99 18.77 10.76
C VAL A 284 8.44 17.67 11.72
N LYS A 285 7.51 17.19 12.53
CA LYS A 285 7.72 16.10 13.50
C LYS A 285 6.96 14.85 13.10
N LYS A 286 7.62 13.69 13.16
CA LYS A 286 7.03 12.42 12.70
C LYS A 286 5.70 12.06 13.36
N ALA A 287 5.54 12.39 14.63
CA ALA A 287 4.35 12.07 15.40
C ALA A 287 3.14 12.98 15.10
N GLU A 288 3.39 14.20 14.63
CA GLU A 288 2.39 15.27 14.52
C GLU A 288 2.05 15.58 13.06
N HIS A 289 3.07 15.58 12.20
CA HIS A 289 3.02 16.11 10.84
C HIS A 289 3.17 14.98 9.81
N SER A 290 2.35 13.94 9.95
CA SER A 290 2.45 12.73 9.11
C SER A 290 2.21 12.99 7.63
N HIS A 291 1.44 14.04 7.32
CA HIS A 291 1.10 14.46 5.97
C HIS A 291 2.28 15.17 5.30
N GLU A 292 2.87 16.16 5.96
CA GLU A 292 4.02 16.93 5.48
C GLU A 292 5.26 16.04 5.38
N ARG A 293 5.46 15.12 6.33
CA ARG A 293 6.53 14.13 6.26
C ARG A 293 6.45 13.26 5.00
N GLN A 294 5.26 13.00 4.47
CA GLN A 294 5.13 12.24 3.21
C GLN A 294 5.58 13.04 1.99
N LEU A 295 5.38 14.37 1.99
CA LEU A 295 5.94 15.25 0.96
C LEU A 295 7.47 15.13 0.94
N GLY A 296 8.14 15.31 2.08
CA GLY A 296 9.59 15.15 2.18
C GLY A 296 10.06 13.76 1.76
N LYS A 297 9.29 12.71 2.08
CA LYS A 297 9.56 11.34 1.63
C LYS A 297 9.54 11.19 0.11
N ILE A 298 8.53 11.75 -0.55
CA ILE A 298 8.42 11.68 -2.01
C ILE A 298 9.49 12.50 -2.68
N THR A 299 9.88 13.65 -2.12
CA THR A 299 11.00 14.43 -2.65
C THR A 299 12.30 13.62 -2.60
N VAL A 300 12.68 13.11 -1.41
CA VAL A 300 13.92 12.32 -1.24
C VAL A 300 13.95 11.08 -2.15
N LEU A 301 12.88 10.28 -2.14
CA LEU A 301 12.84 9.06 -2.96
C LEU A 301 12.69 9.38 -4.44
N GLY A 302 11.85 10.34 -4.79
CA GLY A 302 11.60 10.75 -6.16
C GLY A 302 12.89 11.24 -6.82
N CYS A 303 13.63 12.16 -6.19
CA CYS A 303 14.93 12.60 -6.70
C CYS A 303 15.92 11.43 -6.82
N GLY A 304 15.92 10.49 -5.86
CA GLY A 304 16.68 9.25 -5.96
C GLY A 304 16.31 8.36 -7.15
N TYR A 305 15.07 8.45 -7.63
CA TYR A 305 14.57 7.82 -8.86
C TYR A 305 14.55 8.77 -10.07
N GLN A 306 15.33 9.85 -10.04
CA GLN A 306 15.48 10.83 -11.14
C GLN A 306 14.18 11.58 -11.49
N MET A 307 13.35 11.84 -10.49
CA MET A 307 12.17 12.69 -10.65
C MET A 307 12.60 14.14 -10.89
N GLY A 308 12.17 14.72 -12.02
CA GLY A 308 12.40 16.13 -12.35
C GLY A 308 11.40 17.09 -11.70
N ALA A 309 11.73 18.39 -11.71
CA ALA A 309 10.95 19.46 -11.07
C ALA A 309 9.45 19.49 -11.48
N PRO A 310 9.07 19.37 -12.78
CA PRO A 310 7.65 19.36 -13.15
C PRO A 310 6.87 18.21 -12.53
N LYS A 311 7.52 17.05 -12.34
CA LYS A 311 6.89 15.89 -11.74
C LYS A 311 6.78 16.04 -10.21
N LEU A 312 7.76 16.68 -9.59
CA LEU A 312 7.71 17.03 -8.16
C LEU A 312 6.54 17.99 -7.88
N GLN A 313 6.40 19.07 -8.66
CA GLN A 313 5.27 20.02 -8.54
C GLN A 313 3.93 19.30 -8.64
N TYR A 314 3.75 18.50 -9.70
CA TYR A 314 2.54 17.73 -9.90
C TYR A 314 2.22 16.81 -8.71
N GLN A 315 3.22 16.14 -8.14
CA GLN A 315 3.01 15.22 -7.03
C GLN A 315 2.73 15.97 -5.70
N ALA A 316 3.43 17.08 -5.47
CA ALA A 316 3.24 17.94 -4.31
C ALA A 316 1.83 18.53 -4.28
N GLU A 317 1.34 19.05 -5.42
CA GLU A 317 0.00 19.62 -5.52
C GLU A 317 -1.07 18.52 -5.40
N LYS A 318 -0.92 17.43 -6.17
CA LYS A 318 -1.94 16.38 -6.25
C LYS A 318 -2.14 15.62 -4.95
N ASP A 319 -1.05 15.19 -4.32
CA ASP A 319 -1.13 14.28 -3.18
C ASP A 319 -1.12 15.02 -1.83
N TYR A 320 -0.61 16.27 -1.81
CA TYR A 320 -0.40 17.03 -0.57
C TYR A 320 -0.98 18.45 -0.58
N GLY A 321 -1.54 18.90 -1.71
CA GLY A 321 -2.09 20.26 -1.82
C GLY A 321 -1.04 21.36 -1.69
N VAL A 322 0.24 21.05 -1.90
CA VAL A 322 1.34 22.01 -1.85
C VAL A 322 1.67 22.47 -3.26
N VAL A 323 1.40 23.73 -3.56
CA VAL A 323 1.77 24.37 -4.83
C VAL A 323 3.19 24.87 -4.69
N LEU A 324 4.10 24.33 -5.51
CA LEU A 324 5.49 24.76 -5.60
C LEU A 324 5.68 25.61 -6.85
N GLU A 325 6.26 26.78 -6.71
CA GLU A 325 6.71 27.58 -7.86
C GLU A 325 7.85 26.88 -8.60
N ASP A 326 8.05 27.23 -9.88
CA ASP A 326 9.07 26.60 -10.72
C ASP A 326 10.46 26.67 -10.09
N HIS A 327 10.83 27.84 -9.56
CA HIS A 327 12.13 28.05 -8.93
C HIS A 327 12.31 27.25 -7.64
N GLU A 328 11.23 27.00 -6.88
CA GLU A 328 11.25 26.18 -5.67
C GLU A 328 11.48 24.72 -6.04
N ALA A 329 10.70 24.20 -6.99
CA ALA A 329 10.84 22.81 -7.44
C ALA A 329 12.18 22.54 -8.14
N GLU A 330 12.67 23.48 -8.96
CA GLU A 330 14.00 23.41 -9.55
C GLU A 330 15.10 23.44 -8.50
N GLY A 331 14.99 24.35 -7.53
CA GLY A 331 15.92 24.45 -6.41
C GLY A 331 16.04 23.13 -5.66
N MET A 332 14.92 22.44 -5.43
CA MET A 332 14.86 21.16 -4.69
C MET A 332 15.44 19.98 -5.47
N VAL A 333 15.30 19.95 -6.79
CA VAL A 333 15.82 18.84 -7.63
C VAL A 333 17.30 19.04 -7.96
N ASN A 334 17.79 20.28 -7.95
CA ASN A 334 19.17 20.63 -8.29
C ASN A 334 20.13 20.73 -7.08
N LEU A 335 19.73 20.23 -5.90
CA LEU A 335 20.53 20.26 -4.66
C LEU A 335 21.81 19.43 -4.70
#